data_AF-A0ABD6E463-F1
#
_entry.id   AF-A0ABD6E463-F1
#
_cell.length_a   1.000
_cell.length_b   1.000
_cell.length_c   1.000
_cell.angle_alpha   90.00
_cell.angle_beta   90.00
_cell.angle_gamma   90.00
#
_symmetry.space_group_name_H-M   'P 1'
#
loop_
_entity.id
_entity.type
_entity.pdbx_description
1 polymer ?
#
loop_
_entity_poly.entity_id
_entity_poly.type
_entity_poly.pdbx_seq_one_letter_code
_entity_poly.pdbx_strand_id
1 'polypeptide(L)'
;MRNKIFAILISMLFIFTILSVNVFAGSEEDPEITDEEEDDVQENFNIISAWFYEKEEEPDYLYTALKLKNIDTTKTKQHLVIIWEHEGVHCSAGLYIGYDEDYWLSYQAGYGHGFWFQEHYQQIEGEFDEETGIITCKIPKNIINEPDKGDILTKTRASAFQRFGFIGMLGFDRLFIRSLIFIITGKSANDFAPNDGYGRDYIIQY
;
A
#
# COMPACT_ATOMS: atom_id res chain seq x y z
N MET A 1 -37.89 -34.94 -20.06
CA MET A 1 -37.34 -34.30 -18.83
C MET A 1 -35.83 -34.04 -18.92
N ARG A 2 -35.03 -34.96 -19.47
CA ARG A 2 -33.56 -34.82 -19.61
C ARG A 2 -33.09 -33.48 -20.22
N ASN A 3 -33.73 -33.02 -21.30
CA ASN A 3 -33.33 -31.79 -21.98
C ASN A 3 -33.61 -30.51 -21.17
N LYS A 4 -34.62 -30.53 -20.28
CA LYS A 4 -34.93 -29.39 -19.40
C LYS A 4 -33.90 -29.26 -18.27
N ILE A 5 -33.45 -30.39 -17.73
CA ILE A 5 -32.39 -30.43 -16.69
C ILE A 5 -31.07 -29.92 -17.27
N PHE A 6 -30.73 -30.33 -18.51
CA PHE A 6 -29.51 -29.89 -19.18
C PHE A 6 -29.49 -28.38 -19.44
N ALA A 7 -30.62 -27.80 -19.86
CA ALA A 7 -30.74 -26.36 -20.06
C ALA A 7 -30.58 -25.57 -18.75
N ILE A 8 -31.18 -26.03 -17.65
CA ILE A 8 -31.04 -25.41 -16.33
C ILE A 8 -29.58 -25.45 -15.87
N LEU A 9 -28.89 -26.57 -16.07
CA LEU A 9 -27.47 -26.73 -15.72
C LEU A 9 -26.58 -25.75 -16.49
N ILE A 10 -26.80 -25.58 -17.79
CA ILE A 10 -26.06 -24.61 -18.61
C ILE A 10 -26.36 -23.18 -18.14
N SER A 11 -27.62 -22.84 -17.88
CA SER A 11 -27.98 -21.50 -17.41
C SER A 11 -27.39 -21.19 -16.03
N MET A 12 -27.36 -22.15 -15.10
CA MET A 12 -26.70 -21.99 -13.81
C MET A 12 -25.19 -21.83 -13.96
N LEU A 13 -24.55 -22.53 -14.91
CA LEU A 13 -23.12 -22.38 -15.21
C LEU A 13 -22.80 -21.00 -15.80
N PHE A 14 -23.65 -20.46 -16.68
CA PHE A 14 -23.52 -19.10 -17.21
C PHE A 14 -23.72 -18.05 -16.11
N ILE A 15 -24.69 -18.24 -15.22
CA ILE A 15 -24.90 -17.33 -14.08
C ILE A 15 -23.72 -17.39 -13.11
N PHE A 16 -23.17 -18.58 -12.83
CA PHE A 16 -21.97 -18.73 -12.00
C PHE A 16 -20.74 -18.09 -12.65
N THR A 17 -20.51 -18.30 -13.95
CA THR A 17 -19.37 -17.66 -14.64
C THR A 17 -19.49 -16.14 -14.73
N ILE A 18 -20.71 -15.58 -14.76
CA ILE A 18 -20.92 -14.13 -14.68
C ILE A 18 -20.73 -13.62 -13.24
N LEU A 19 -21.09 -14.40 -12.22
CA LEU A 19 -21.00 -13.99 -10.81
C LEU A 19 -19.64 -14.28 -10.15
N SER A 20 -18.85 -15.23 -10.68
CA SER A 20 -17.62 -15.71 -10.05
C SER A 20 -16.36 -14.89 -10.36
N VAL A 21 -16.45 -13.74 -11.04
CA VAL A 21 -15.24 -12.97 -11.43
C VAL A 21 -15.17 -11.58 -10.78
N ASN A 22 -16.21 -11.12 -10.10
CA ASN A 22 -16.16 -9.84 -9.40
C ASN A 22 -15.76 -10.05 -7.93
N VAL A 23 -14.53 -10.52 -7.71
CA VAL A 23 -13.86 -10.19 -6.45
C VAL A 23 -13.47 -8.72 -6.60
N PHE A 24 -14.33 -7.82 -6.10
CA PHE A 24 -14.04 -6.38 -5.99
C PHE A 24 -13.06 -6.18 -4.83
N ALA A 25 -11.86 -6.72 -4.97
CA ALA A 25 -10.74 -6.27 -4.16
C ALA A 25 -10.43 -4.84 -4.65
N GLY A 26 -10.28 -3.90 -3.70
CA GLY A 26 -9.94 -2.52 -4.00
C GLY A 26 -10.83 -1.47 -3.36
N SER A 27 -11.30 -1.72 -2.14
CA SER A 27 -11.98 -0.70 -1.33
C SER A 27 -11.55 -0.77 0.13
N GLU A 28 -12.01 0.18 0.93
CA GLU A 28 -11.76 0.17 2.38
C GLU A 28 -12.40 -1.06 3.06
N GLU A 29 -13.54 -1.53 2.55
CA GLU A 29 -14.27 -2.69 3.09
C GLU A 29 -13.72 -4.04 2.61
N ASP A 30 -13.07 -4.09 1.45
CA ASP A 30 -12.41 -5.29 0.91
C ASP A 30 -10.97 -4.98 0.44
N PRO A 31 -10.05 -4.64 1.37
CA PRO A 31 -8.70 -4.19 1.02
C PRO A 31 -7.76 -5.35 0.67
N GLU A 32 -6.77 -5.13 -0.20
CA GLU A 32 -5.76 -6.16 -0.53
C GLU A 32 -4.89 -6.52 0.66
N ILE A 33 -4.56 -5.53 1.48
CA ILE A 33 -3.69 -5.65 2.64
C ILE A 33 -4.52 -5.30 3.88
N THR A 34 -4.60 -6.25 4.81
CA THR A 34 -5.19 -6.04 6.13
C THR A 34 -4.12 -6.30 7.18
N ASP A 35 -4.16 -5.57 8.28
CA ASP A 35 -3.33 -5.85 9.44
C ASP A 35 -4.14 -6.26 10.67
N GLU A 36 -3.48 -6.96 11.59
CA GLU A 36 -4.04 -7.17 12.92
C GLU A 36 -3.74 -5.95 13.79
N GLU A 37 -4.68 -5.56 14.65
CA GLU A 37 -4.46 -4.40 15.52
C GLU A 37 -3.35 -4.70 16.54
N GLU A 38 -2.19 -4.05 16.37
CA GLU A 38 -1.03 -4.25 17.24
C GLU A 38 -0.95 -3.22 18.38
N ASP A 39 -1.02 -3.71 19.62
CA ASP A 39 -0.87 -2.88 20.82
C ASP A 39 0.59 -2.44 21.08
N ASP A 40 1.55 -3.17 20.51
CA ASP A 40 2.98 -2.93 20.66
C ASP A 40 3.57 -2.03 19.55
N VAL A 41 2.75 -1.49 18.65
CA VAL A 41 3.15 -0.47 17.67
C VAL A 41 2.68 0.92 18.12
N GLN A 42 3.49 1.95 17.85
CA GLN A 42 3.06 3.34 18.06
C GLN A 42 1.86 3.65 17.17
N GLU A 43 0.83 4.29 17.75
CA GLU A 43 -0.46 4.50 17.05
C GLU A 43 -0.32 5.20 15.71
N ASN A 44 0.66 6.11 15.57
CA ASN A 44 0.91 6.85 14.35
C ASN A 44 1.63 6.04 13.24
N PHE A 45 1.97 4.78 13.51
CA PHE A 45 2.52 3.83 12.55
C PHE A 45 1.67 2.57 12.44
N ASN A 46 0.65 2.38 13.29
CA ASN A 46 -0.18 1.19 13.30
C ASN A 46 -1.07 1.19 12.04
N ILE A 47 -0.79 0.28 11.11
CA ILE A 47 -1.50 0.10 9.85
C ILE A 47 -2.79 -0.67 10.13
N ILE A 48 -3.90 -0.22 9.54
CA ILE A 48 -5.17 -0.94 9.59
C ILE A 48 -5.35 -1.74 8.30
N SER A 49 -5.21 -1.06 7.17
CA SER A 49 -5.39 -1.66 5.86
C SER A 49 -4.75 -0.83 4.75
N ALA A 50 -4.54 -1.46 3.60
CA ALA A 50 -4.18 -0.78 2.37
C ALA A 50 -4.83 -1.46 1.16
N TRP A 51 -5.20 -0.66 0.17
CA TRP A 51 -5.86 -1.16 -1.03
C TRP A 51 -5.49 -0.37 -2.29
N PHE A 52 -5.77 -0.98 -3.43
CA PHE A 52 -5.60 -0.44 -4.76
C PHE A 52 -6.96 -0.17 -5.39
N TYR A 53 -7.11 0.89 -6.15
CA TYR A 53 -8.33 1.10 -6.92
C TYR A 53 -8.08 1.94 -8.17
N GLU A 54 -9.02 1.88 -9.10
CA GLU A 54 -8.96 2.64 -10.35
C GLU A 54 -10.30 3.31 -10.59
N LYS A 55 -10.28 4.43 -11.32
CA LYS A 55 -11.48 5.15 -11.72
C LYS A 55 -11.62 5.02 -13.23
N GLU A 56 -12.81 4.63 -13.69
CA GLU A 56 -13.11 4.50 -15.13
C GLU A 56 -12.80 5.80 -15.92
N GLU A 57 -12.96 6.94 -15.25
CA GLU A 57 -12.77 8.27 -15.86
C GLU A 57 -11.30 8.70 -15.93
N GLU A 58 -10.41 8.01 -15.21
CA GLU A 58 -8.98 8.28 -15.10
C GLU A 58 -8.15 6.98 -15.29
N PRO A 59 -8.28 6.28 -16.43
CA PRO A 59 -7.72 4.93 -16.62
C PRO A 59 -6.18 4.89 -16.64
N ASP A 60 -5.53 6.02 -16.91
CA ASP A 60 -4.07 6.13 -16.93
C ASP A 60 -3.46 6.12 -15.52
N TYR A 61 -4.29 6.08 -14.47
CA TYR A 61 -3.87 6.18 -13.08
C TYR A 61 -4.26 4.94 -12.26
N LEU A 62 -3.34 4.54 -11.40
CA LEU A 62 -3.59 3.64 -10.28
C LEU A 62 -3.70 4.48 -9.00
N TYR A 63 -4.73 4.24 -8.20
CA TYR A 63 -4.83 4.81 -6.87
C TYR A 63 -4.44 3.78 -5.83
N THR A 64 -3.72 4.23 -4.82
CA THR A 64 -3.45 3.44 -3.62
C THR A 64 -3.94 4.20 -2.41
N ALA A 65 -4.55 3.49 -1.46
CA ALA A 65 -4.97 4.05 -0.19
C ALA A 65 -4.35 3.26 0.96
N LEU A 66 -3.73 3.96 1.92
CA LEU A 66 -3.16 3.41 3.13
C LEU A 66 -3.89 4.02 4.33
N LYS A 67 -4.50 3.17 5.15
CA LYS A 67 -5.20 3.58 6.37
C LYS A 67 -4.37 3.26 7.59
N LEU A 68 -4.10 4.27 8.40
CA LEU A 68 -3.44 4.13 9.70
C LEU A 68 -4.44 4.37 10.83
N LYS A 69 -4.18 3.80 12.00
CA LYS A 69 -4.97 4.05 13.21
C LYS A 69 -4.96 5.51 13.63
N ASN A 70 -3.81 6.15 13.48
CA ASN A 70 -3.63 7.57 13.65
C ASN A 70 -2.47 8.02 12.74
N ILE A 71 -2.40 9.30 12.41
CA ILE A 71 -1.21 9.89 11.80
C ILE A 71 -0.75 11.05 12.67
N ASP A 72 0.56 11.12 12.87
CA ASP A 72 1.21 12.28 13.49
C ASP A 72 2.15 12.93 12.49
N THR A 73 1.63 13.90 11.74
CA THR A 73 2.40 14.67 10.76
C THR A 73 3.45 15.59 11.38
N THR A 74 3.46 15.79 12.71
CA THR A 74 4.46 16.63 13.38
C THR A 74 5.80 15.92 13.53
N LYS A 75 5.81 14.59 13.40
CA LYS A 75 7.01 13.78 13.49
C LYS A 75 7.79 13.83 12.19
N THR A 76 9.09 14.04 12.31
CA THR A 76 9.99 14.07 11.15
C THR A 76 10.36 12.67 10.67
N LYS A 77 10.60 12.57 9.37
CA LYS A 77 11.26 11.46 8.68
C LYS A 77 10.47 10.15 8.71
N GLN A 78 9.17 10.21 8.46
CA GLN A 78 8.32 9.03 8.37
C GLN A 78 8.16 8.55 6.93
N HIS A 79 8.10 7.23 6.74
CA HIS A 79 7.71 6.58 5.49
C HIS A 79 6.43 5.81 5.74
N LEU A 80 5.38 6.12 4.99
CA LEU A 80 4.08 5.47 5.05
C LEU A 80 3.77 5.00 3.63
N VAL A 81 4.08 3.74 3.33
CA VAL A 81 4.20 3.25 1.95
C VAL A 81 3.47 1.96 1.71
N ILE A 82 2.98 1.80 0.48
CA ILE A 82 2.50 0.55 -0.10
C ILE A 82 3.56 0.08 -1.11
N ILE A 83 3.81 -1.22 -1.14
CA ILE A 83 4.84 -1.88 -1.93
C ILE A 83 4.19 -3.09 -2.61
N TRP A 84 4.52 -3.32 -3.87
CA TRP A 84 4.06 -4.48 -4.63
C TRP A 84 5.11 -4.89 -5.68
N GLU A 85 4.84 -5.98 -6.38
CA GLU A 85 5.58 -6.39 -7.57
C GLU A 85 4.66 -6.45 -8.79
N HIS A 86 5.15 -5.93 -9.93
CA HIS A 86 4.54 -6.09 -11.25
C HIS A 86 5.61 -6.66 -12.19
N GLU A 87 5.33 -7.81 -12.80
CA GLU A 87 6.29 -8.56 -13.65
C GLU A 87 7.67 -8.82 -13.01
N GLY A 88 7.71 -8.96 -11.67
CA GLY A 88 8.96 -9.16 -10.91
C GLY A 88 9.77 -7.88 -10.66
N VAL A 89 9.24 -6.72 -11.03
CA VAL A 89 9.79 -5.40 -10.70
C VAL A 89 9.11 -4.89 -9.44
N HIS A 90 9.90 -4.40 -8.47
CA HIS A 90 9.33 -3.82 -7.25
C HIS A 90 8.84 -2.41 -7.51
N CYS A 91 7.61 -2.13 -7.11
CA CYS A 91 6.97 -0.82 -7.17
C CYS A 91 6.60 -0.37 -5.76
N SER A 92 6.55 0.94 -5.54
CA SER A 92 6.07 1.51 -4.28
C SER A 92 5.45 2.89 -4.49
N ALA A 93 4.50 3.22 -3.64
CA ALA A 93 3.94 4.56 -3.52
C ALA A 93 3.64 4.88 -2.06
N GLY A 94 3.65 6.15 -1.69
CA GLY A 94 3.25 6.56 -0.35
C GLY A 94 3.59 7.98 0.01
N LEU A 95 3.41 8.27 1.30
CA LEU A 95 3.68 9.56 1.91
C LEU A 95 5.00 9.54 2.70
N TYR A 96 5.80 10.56 2.46
CA TYR A 96 7.11 10.79 3.07
C TYR A 96 7.03 12.11 3.83
N ILE A 97 7.18 12.06 5.16
CA ILE A 97 6.97 13.21 6.03
C ILE A 97 8.29 13.75 6.54
N GLY A 98 8.54 15.06 6.41
CA GLY A 98 9.67 15.76 7.00
C GLY A 98 11.04 15.39 6.41
N TYR A 99 11.09 15.13 5.10
CA TYR A 99 12.33 14.91 4.35
C TYR A 99 12.80 16.13 3.57
N ASP A 100 11.85 16.91 3.05
CA ASP A 100 12.10 18.08 2.24
C ASP A 100 11.64 19.33 3.01
N GLU A 101 12.44 20.38 2.97
CA GLU A 101 12.09 21.68 3.54
C GLU A 101 10.99 22.37 2.72
N ASP A 102 10.92 22.08 1.42
CA ASP A 102 9.92 22.63 0.49
C ASP A 102 8.62 21.82 0.48
N TYR A 103 8.68 20.53 0.84
CA TYR A 103 7.53 19.61 0.88
C TYR A 103 7.54 18.77 2.16
N TRP A 104 6.96 19.32 3.23
CA TRP A 104 6.82 18.58 4.49
C TRP A 104 6.05 17.28 4.33
N LEU A 105 5.01 17.28 3.50
CA LEU A 105 4.27 16.12 3.04
C LEU A 105 4.63 15.88 1.57
N SER A 106 5.41 14.84 1.30
CA SER A 106 5.84 14.49 -0.05
C SER A 106 5.24 13.15 -0.45
N TYR A 107 4.37 13.15 -1.47
CA TYR A 107 3.83 11.94 -2.05
C TYR A 107 4.74 11.48 -3.18
N GLN A 108 5.18 10.23 -3.15
CA GLN A 108 6.13 9.72 -4.13
C GLN A 108 5.75 8.32 -4.55
N ALA A 109 5.99 8.00 -5.82
CA ALA A 109 5.89 6.65 -6.34
C ALA A 109 7.04 6.34 -7.30
N GLY A 110 7.26 5.05 -7.50
CA GLY A 110 8.36 4.60 -8.33
C GLY A 110 8.49 3.09 -8.42
N TYR A 111 9.44 2.66 -9.25
CA TYR A 111 9.82 1.27 -9.40
C TYR A 111 11.33 1.10 -9.56
N GLY A 112 11.80 -0.14 -9.38
CA GLY A 112 13.15 -0.52 -9.76
C GLY A 112 13.59 -1.86 -9.19
N HIS A 113 14.84 -2.21 -9.45
CA HIS A 113 15.45 -3.44 -8.97
C HIS A 113 16.21 -3.25 -7.64
N GLY A 114 15.83 -4.01 -6.61
CA GLY A 114 16.56 -4.10 -5.34
C GLY A 114 16.15 -3.09 -4.25
N PHE A 115 16.93 -3.06 -3.17
CA PHE A 115 16.54 -2.50 -1.87
C PHE A 115 16.35 -0.97 -1.82
N TRP A 116 16.62 -0.25 -2.91
CA TRP A 116 16.76 1.21 -2.89
C TRP A 116 15.94 1.95 -3.96
N PHE A 117 15.15 1.27 -4.79
CA PHE A 117 14.27 1.89 -5.81
C PHE A 117 14.97 3.04 -6.59
N GLN A 118 16.23 2.81 -6.99
CA GLN A 118 17.12 3.88 -7.47
C GLN A 118 16.88 4.31 -8.92
N GLU A 119 15.99 3.63 -9.64
CA GLU A 119 15.85 3.81 -11.08
C GLU A 119 14.83 4.91 -11.40
N HIS A 120 13.63 4.85 -10.79
CA HIS A 120 12.58 5.83 -11.05
C HIS A 120 11.76 6.10 -9.78
N TYR A 121 11.98 7.25 -9.15
CA TYR A 121 11.13 7.76 -8.07
C TYR A 121 10.74 9.19 -8.37
N GLN A 122 9.44 9.48 -8.36
CA GLN A 122 8.90 10.77 -8.75
C GLN A 122 7.87 11.26 -7.74
N GLN A 123 7.76 12.57 -7.61
CA GLN A 123 6.70 13.19 -6.85
C GLN A 123 5.38 13.07 -7.61
N ILE A 124 4.32 12.74 -6.89
CA ILE A 124 2.98 12.50 -7.44
C ILE A 124 1.93 13.31 -6.70
N GLU A 125 0.69 13.26 -7.22
CA GLU A 125 -0.48 13.77 -6.53
C GLU A 125 -0.88 12.81 -5.40
N GLY A 126 -1.30 13.38 -4.27
CA GLY A 126 -1.83 12.63 -3.17
C GLY A 126 -2.51 13.52 -2.16
N GLU A 127 -3.29 12.90 -1.29
CA GLU A 127 -4.03 13.56 -0.23
C GLU A 127 -3.97 12.73 1.04
N PHE A 128 -4.13 13.41 2.15
CA PHE A 128 -4.24 12.80 3.46
C PHE A 128 -5.49 13.35 4.13
N ASP A 129 -6.38 12.44 4.52
CA ASP A 129 -7.59 12.74 5.27
C ASP A 129 -7.34 12.47 6.76
N GLU A 130 -7.26 13.54 7.55
CA GLU A 130 -7.06 13.49 9.00
C GLU A 130 -8.23 12.86 9.77
N GLU A 131 -9.46 12.92 9.24
CA GLU A 131 -10.64 12.37 9.91
C GLU A 131 -10.66 10.84 9.78
N THR A 132 -10.32 10.34 8.60
CA THR A 132 -10.37 8.89 8.31
C THR A 132 -9.03 8.19 8.53
N GLY A 133 -7.92 8.94 8.59
CA GLY A 133 -6.57 8.38 8.69
C GLY A 133 -6.06 7.78 7.36
N ILE A 134 -6.68 8.16 6.24
CA ILE A 134 -6.42 7.57 4.92
C ILE A 134 -5.47 8.48 4.13
N ILE A 135 -4.40 7.86 3.62
CA ILE A 135 -3.46 8.46 2.68
C ILE A 135 -3.78 7.92 1.29
N THR A 136 -4.16 8.78 0.37
CA THR A 136 -4.40 8.41 -1.03
C THR A 136 -3.26 8.92 -1.90
N CYS A 137 -2.71 8.06 -2.75
CA CYS A 137 -1.77 8.43 -3.80
C CYS A 137 -2.41 8.20 -5.17
N LYS A 138 -2.32 9.18 -6.06
CA LYS A 138 -2.73 9.08 -7.46
C LYS A 138 -1.49 8.92 -8.33
N ILE A 139 -1.33 7.75 -8.92
CA ILE A 139 -0.06 7.31 -9.52
C ILE A 139 -0.25 7.14 -11.03
N PRO A 140 0.44 7.92 -11.87
CA PRO A 140 0.51 7.63 -13.30
C PRO A 140 1.10 6.22 -13.52
N LYS A 141 0.40 5.36 -14.28
CA LYS A 141 0.86 3.97 -14.52
C LYS A 141 2.25 3.91 -15.16
N ASN A 142 2.60 4.91 -15.97
CA ASN A 142 3.91 4.99 -16.63
C ASN A 142 5.12 5.17 -15.69
N ILE A 143 4.91 5.50 -14.41
CA ILE A 143 5.99 5.61 -13.43
C ILE A 143 6.05 4.44 -12.44
N ILE A 144 5.27 3.38 -12.67
CA ILE A 144 5.23 2.15 -11.85
C ILE A 144 5.26 0.89 -12.74
N ASN A 145 6.17 0.89 -13.72
CA ASN A 145 6.38 -0.20 -14.67
C ASN A 145 5.22 -0.45 -15.66
N GLU A 146 4.45 0.59 -15.99
CA GLU A 146 3.45 0.57 -17.08
C GLU A 146 2.46 -0.62 -17.02
N PRO A 147 1.76 -0.87 -15.90
CA PRO A 147 0.80 -1.97 -15.82
C PRO A 147 -0.40 -1.75 -16.73
N ASP A 148 -0.75 -2.78 -17.51
CA ASP A 148 -1.87 -2.78 -18.44
C ASP A 148 -3.10 -3.50 -17.85
N LYS A 149 -4.27 -3.26 -18.43
CA LYS A 149 -5.51 -3.95 -18.06
C LYS A 149 -5.35 -5.47 -18.07
N GLY A 150 -5.72 -6.10 -16.96
CA GLY A 150 -5.62 -7.54 -16.74
C GLY A 150 -4.29 -7.99 -16.15
N ASP A 151 -3.31 -7.10 -16.03
CA ASP A 151 -2.08 -7.37 -15.30
C ASP A 151 -2.37 -7.56 -13.81
N ILE A 152 -1.45 -8.25 -13.14
CA ILE A 152 -1.58 -8.61 -11.73
C ILE A 152 -0.46 -7.95 -10.95
N LEU A 153 -0.84 -7.15 -9.96
CA LEU A 153 0.04 -6.65 -8.92
C LEU A 153 0.11 -7.71 -7.82
N THR A 154 1.30 -8.23 -7.58
CA THR A 154 1.55 -9.33 -6.65
C THR A 154 2.37 -8.87 -5.47
N LYS A 155 2.47 -9.74 -4.44
CA LYS A 155 3.32 -9.50 -3.26
C LYS A 155 3.06 -8.13 -2.61
N THR A 156 1.79 -7.78 -2.52
CA THR A 156 1.33 -6.51 -1.96
C THR A 156 1.64 -6.47 -0.45
N ARG A 157 2.10 -5.32 0.04
CA ARG A 157 2.33 -5.07 1.47
C ARG A 157 2.37 -3.57 1.74
N ALA A 158 2.16 -3.18 2.99
CA ALA A 158 2.37 -1.83 3.47
C ALA A 158 3.47 -1.79 4.54
N SER A 159 4.09 -0.63 4.69
CA SER A 159 5.08 -0.39 5.72
C SER A 159 5.01 1.05 6.21
N ALA A 160 4.99 1.21 7.53
CA ALA A 160 4.97 2.49 8.20
C ALA A 160 6.14 2.55 9.18
N PHE A 161 7.08 3.47 9.00
CA PHE A 161 8.24 3.54 9.90
C PHE A 161 8.87 4.92 9.97
N GLN A 162 9.53 5.18 11.10
CA GLN A 162 10.39 6.35 11.26
C GLN A 162 11.83 6.07 10.82
N ARG A 163 12.45 7.03 10.14
CA ARG A 163 13.92 7.11 10.00
C ARG A 163 14.48 8.12 10.99
N PHE A 164 15.64 7.80 11.54
CA PHE A 164 16.27 8.60 12.60
C PHE A 164 17.28 9.64 12.10
N GLY A 165 17.15 10.07 10.84
CA GLY A 165 17.86 11.23 10.29
C GLY A 165 19.34 11.35 10.69
N PHE A 166 19.67 12.47 11.34
CA PHE A 166 21.02 12.81 11.80
C PHE A 166 21.58 11.77 12.80
N ILE A 167 20.76 11.21 13.68
CA ILE A 167 21.20 10.18 14.65
C ILE A 167 21.62 8.90 13.91
N GLY A 168 20.85 8.49 12.89
CA GLY A 168 21.25 7.40 12.00
C GLY A 168 22.51 7.72 11.19
N MET A 169 22.70 8.98 10.79
CA MET A 169 23.91 9.44 10.09
C MET A 169 25.15 9.49 10.99
N LEU A 170 24.98 9.74 12.29
CA LEU A 170 26.05 9.68 13.30
C LEU A 170 26.56 8.25 13.58
N GLY A 171 26.06 7.24 12.86
CA GLY A 171 26.54 5.86 12.96
C GLY A 171 25.87 5.06 14.08
N PHE A 172 24.84 5.61 14.74
CA PHE A 172 23.99 4.78 15.58
C PHE A 172 23.19 3.83 14.70
N ASP A 173 23.35 2.53 14.94
CA ASP A 173 22.62 1.51 14.23
C ASP A 173 21.11 1.78 14.34
N ARG A 174 20.39 1.65 13.22
CA ARG A 174 18.92 1.75 13.18
C ARG A 174 18.31 0.78 14.20
N LEU A 175 18.90 -0.40 14.38
CA LEU A 175 18.46 -1.38 15.36
C LEU A 175 18.61 -0.84 16.79
N PHE A 176 19.74 -0.20 17.11
CA PHE A 176 19.98 0.37 18.44
C PHE A 176 18.94 1.45 18.79
N ILE A 177 18.64 2.37 17.87
CA ILE A 177 17.66 3.43 18.13
C ILE A 177 16.25 2.85 18.28
N ARG A 178 15.88 1.88 17.43
CA ARG A 178 14.59 1.19 17.56
C ARG A 178 14.46 0.46 18.89
N SER A 179 15.50 -0.26 19.32
CA SER A 179 15.53 -0.91 20.64
C SER A 179 15.41 0.10 21.77
N LEU A 180 16.09 1.25 21.68
CA LEU A 180 15.98 2.30 22.70
C LEU A 180 14.56 2.87 22.79
N ILE A 181 13.94 3.16 21.65
CA ILE A 181 12.55 3.62 21.61
C ILE A 181 11.64 2.58 22.24
N PHE A 182 11.74 1.32 21.82
CA PHE A 182 10.94 0.23 22.39
C PHE A 182 11.14 0.08 23.90
N ILE A 183 12.38 0.19 24.40
CA ILE A 183 12.66 0.14 25.85
C ILE A 183 12.00 1.31 26.60
N ILE A 184 11.97 2.50 26.01
CA ILE A 184 11.43 3.72 26.65
C ILE A 184 9.90 3.75 26.59
N THR A 185 9.31 3.42 25.43
CA THR A 185 7.88 3.59 25.16
C THR A 185 7.08 2.30 25.31
N GLY A 186 7.75 1.15 25.32
CA GLY A 186 7.11 -0.16 25.18
C GLY A 186 6.54 -0.43 23.78
N LYS A 187 6.79 0.46 22.81
CA LYS A 187 6.16 0.42 21.48
C LYS A 187 7.16 0.58 20.33
N SER A 188 6.99 -0.25 19.30
CA SER A 188 7.71 -0.23 18.02
C SER A 188 7.45 1.07 17.24
N ALA A 189 8.49 1.54 16.55
CA ALA A 189 8.42 2.68 15.63
C ALA A 189 8.40 2.24 14.15
N ASN A 190 8.00 0.99 13.93
CA ASN A 190 7.85 0.40 12.62
C ASN A 190 6.71 -0.62 12.64
N ASP A 191 5.99 -0.65 11.54
CA ASP A 191 4.91 -1.58 11.28
C ASP A 191 4.97 -2.11 9.84
N PHE A 192 4.48 -3.32 9.65
CA PHE A 192 4.45 -4.03 8.37
C PHE A 192 3.13 -4.79 8.24
N ALA A 193 2.34 -4.43 7.24
CA ALA A 193 1.10 -5.13 6.94
C ALA A 193 1.21 -5.90 5.61
N PRO A 194 0.82 -7.18 5.55
CA PRO A 194 0.51 -8.02 6.70
C PRO A 194 1.78 -8.37 7.50
N ASN A 195 1.57 -8.77 8.76
CA ASN A 195 2.64 -9.23 9.65
C ASN A 195 3.51 -10.37 9.12
N ASP A 196 2.94 -11.24 8.29
CA ASP A 196 3.68 -12.29 7.59
C ASP A 196 3.20 -12.44 6.13
N GLY A 197 4.13 -12.79 5.25
CA GLY A 197 3.86 -12.99 3.84
C GLY A 197 3.50 -11.70 3.10
N TYR A 198 2.40 -11.75 2.34
CA TYR A 198 1.92 -10.68 1.47
C TYR A 198 0.40 -10.65 1.50
N GLY A 199 -0.17 -9.48 1.17
CA GLY A 199 -1.59 -9.30 0.93
C GLY A 199 -2.06 -10.02 -0.35
N ARG A 200 -3.33 -9.78 -0.69
CA ARG A 200 -3.93 -10.33 -1.92
C ARG A 200 -3.37 -9.63 -3.16
N ASP A 201 -3.40 -10.35 -4.26
CA ASP A 201 -3.08 -9.82 -5.58
C ASP A 201 -4.19 -8.85 -6.05
N TYR A 202 -3.79 -7.77 -6.73
CA TYR A 202 -4.71 -6.83 -7.38
C TYR A 202 -4.67 -7.02 -8.89
N ILE A 203 -5.83 -7.07 -9.54
CA ILE A 203 -5.91 -7.14 -11.00
C ILE A 203 -6.23 -5.74 -11.53
N ILE A 204 -5.44 -5.24 -12.47
CA ILE A 204 -5.67 -3.96 -13.13
C ILE A 204 -6.96 -4.02 -13.95
N GLN A 205 -7.86 -3.09 -13.69
CA GLN A 205 -9.21 -3.03 -14.24
C GLN A 205 -9.29 -2.23 -15.55
N TYR A 206 -8.51 -1.16 -15.70
CA TYR A 206 -8.61 -0.22 -16.82
C TYR A 206 -7.31 -0.04 -17.60
#